data_AF-M0B450-F1
#
_entry.id   AF-M0B450-F1
#
_cell.length_a   1.000
_cell.length_b   1.000
_cell.length_c   1.000
_cell.angle_alpha   90.00
_cell.angle_beta   90.00
_cell.angle_gamma   90.00
#
_symmetry.space_group_name_H-M   'P 1'
#
loop_
_entity.id
_entity.type
_entity.pdbx_description
1 polymer ?
#
loop_
_entity_poly.entity_id
_entity_poly.type
_entity_poly.pdbx_seq_one_letter_code
_entity_poly.pdbx_strand_id
1 'polypeptide(L)'
;MTNDRLEQFAYAASHDLQEPLRMVTSYLQLLDNRYDDELDEDGKEFLEFAVDGADRMRTMIDGPLEYSRVETRGNPLEPVELERVVADVREDLHLSIEEQNAELTVGELPRAG
;
A
#
# COMPACT_ATOMS: atom_id res chain seq x y z
N MET A 1 -20.40 7.45 -21.16
CA MET A 1 -20.12 6.06 -21.60
C MET A 1 -18.64 5.68 -21.56
N THR A 2 -17.77 6.47 -20.92
CA THR A 2 -16.32 6.21 -20.81
C THR A 2 -15.88 5.85 -19.38
N ASN A 3 -16.65 6.21 -18.35
CA ASN A 3 -16.30 5.96 -16.95
C ASN A 3 -16.43 4.45 -16.61
N ASP A 4 -17.58 3.83 -16.87
CA ASP A 4 -17.85 2.42 -16.52
C ASP A 4 -16.90 1.39 -17.15
N ARG A 5 -16.32 1.68 -18.32
CA ARG A 5 -15.36 0.77 -18.97
C ARG A 5 -13.97 0.89 -18.39
N LEU A 6 -13.56 2.10 -18.01
CA LEU A 6 -12.28 2.34 -17.36
C LEU A 6 -12.29 1.76 -15.95
N GLU A 7 -13.41 1.90 -15.25
CA GLU A 7 -13.62 1.37 -13.89
C GLU A 7 -13.65 -0.17 -13.90
N GLN A 8 -14.35 -0.80 -14.84
CA GLN A 8 -14.32 -2.27 -15.00
C GLN A 8 -12.93 -2.80 -15.37
N PHE A 9 -12.18 -2.06 -16.19
CA PHE A 9 -10.80 -2.43 -16.54
C PHE A 9 -9.88 -2.34 -15.32
N ALA A 10 -9.97 -1.26 -14.53
CA ALA A 10 -9.21 -1.09 -13.30
C ALA A 10 -9.56 -2.17 -12.26
N TYR A 11 -10.84 -2.53 -12.14
CA TYR A 11 -11.30 -3.59 -11.24
C TYR A 11 -10.76 -4.96 -11.65
N ALA A 12 -10.86 -5.32 -12.94
CA ALA A 12 -10.34 -6.58 -13.45
C ALA A 12 -8.82 -6.69 -13.26
N ALA A 13 -8.08 -5.62 -13.58
CA ALA A 13 -6.63 -5.59 -13.36
C ALA A 13 -6.26 -5.72 -11.87
N SER A 14 -7.03 -5.09 -10.98
CA SER A 14 -6.81 -5.19 -9.52
C SER A 14 -7.02 -6.63 -9.03
N HIS A 15 -8.12 -7.27 -9.42
CA HIS A 15 -8.38 -8.68 -9.11
C HIS A 15 -7.28 -9.62 -9.61
N ASP A 16 -6.81 -9.40 -10.84
CA ASP A 16 -5.76 -10.23 -11.44
C ASP A 16 -4.39 -10.04 -10.76
N LEU A 17 -4.17 -8.91 -10.08
CA LEU A 17 -2.97 -8.63 -9.27
C LEU A 17 -3.08 -9.15 -7.82
N GLN A 18 -4.29 -9.36 -7.29
CA GLN A 18 -4.47 -9.88 -5.92
C GLN A 18 -3.95 -11.32 -5.78
N GLU A 19 -4.22 -12.18 -6.76
CA GLU A 19 -3.81 -13.59 -6.76
C GLU A 19 -2.27 -13.76 -6.70
N PRO A 20 -1.46 -13.11 -7.57
CA PRO A 20 -0.01 -13.19 -7.48
C PRO A 20 0.55 -12.50 -6.24
N LEU A 21 -0.05 -11.40 -5.77
CA LEU A 21 0.41 -10.75 -4.53
C LEU A 21 0.19 -11.63 -3.29
N ARG A 22 -0.96 -12.31 -3.21
CA ARG A 22 -1.26 -13.27 -2.13
C ARG A 22 -0.24 -14.41 -2.12
N MET A 23 0.17 -14.88 -3.30
CA MET A 23 1.22 -15.89 -3.44
C MET A 23 2.56 -15.39 -2.91
N VAL A 24 3.01 -14.20 -3.33
CA VAL A 24 4.27 -13.60 -2.85
C VAL A 24 4.26 -13.44 -1.33
N THR A 25 3.19 -12.87 -0.78
CA THR A 25 3.01 -12.69 0.67
C THR A 25 3.11 -14.02 1.42
N SER A 26 2.47 -15.08 0.90
CA SER A 26 2.51 -16.41 1.51
C SER A 26 3.92 -17.00 1.54
N TYR A 27 4.72 -16.79 0.50
CA TYR A 27 6.10 -17.26 0.46
C TYR A 27 7.01 -16.48 1.41
N LEU A 28 6.83 -15.17 1.52
CA LEU A 28 7.56 -14.34 2.49
C LEU A 28 7.27 -14.79 3.93
N GLN A 29 5.99 -15.02 4.26
CA GLN A 29 5.60 -15.58 5.56
C GLN A 29 6.17 -16.98 5.80
N LEU A 30 6.25 -17.83 4.78
CA LEU A 30 6.87 -19.15 4.91
C LEU A 30 8.37 -19.07 5.13
N LEU A 31 9.05 -18.12 4.48
CA LEU A 31 10.47 -17.86 4.69
C LEU A 31 10.71 -17.40 6.12
N ASP A 32 9.93 -16.43 6.59
CA ASP A 32 9.98 -15.90 7.95
C ASP A 32 9.82 -17.03 8.97
N ASN A 33 8.72 -17.77 8.89
CA ASN A 33 8.44 -18.84 9.85
C ASN A 33 9.44 -20.01 9.83
N ARG A 34 10.11 -20.28 8.70
CA ARG A 34 10.99 -21.45 8.56
C ARG A 34 12.45 -21.14 8.80
N TYR A 35 12.87 -19.92 8.48
CA TYR A 35 14.28 -19.54 8.45
C TYR A 35 14.60 -18.34 9.36
N ASP A 36 13.65 -17.86 10.19
CA ASP A 36 13.93 -16.76 11.14
C ASP A 36 15.19 -17.00 11.99
N ASP A 37 15.41 -18.22 12.48
CA ASP A 37 16.61 -18.56 13.26
C ASP A 37 17.89 -18.72 12.42
N GLU A 38 17.76 -18.84 11.09
CA GLU A 38 18.86 -19.02 10.14
C GLU A 38 19.25 -17.71 9.43
N LEU A 39 18.39 -16.68 9.48
CA LEU A 39 18.65 -15.36 8.92
C LEU A 39 19.48 -14.52 9.91
N ASP A 40 20.51 -13.85 9.37
CA ASP A 40 21.22 -12.80 10.07
C ASP A 40 20.38 -11.52 10.17
N GLU A 41 20.86 -10.51 10.90
CA GLU A 41 20.13 -9.25 11.11
C GLU A 41 19.73 -8.59 9.78
N ASP A 42 20.65 -8.50 8.83
CA ASP A 42 20.40 -7.95 7.49
C ASP A 42 19.33 -8.77 6.74
N GLY A 43 19.40 -10.11 6.81
CA GLY A 43 18.41 -11.00 6.19
C GLY A 43 17.01 -10.85 6.76
N LYS A 44 16.88 -10.61 8.06
CA LYS A 44 15.60 -10.32 8.72
C LYS A 44 15.04 -8.96 8.30
N GLU A 45 15.89 -7.94 8.26
CA GLU A 45 15.52 -6.59 7.84
C GLU A 45 15.00 -6.57 6.39
N PHE A 46 15.68 -7.26 5.46
CA PHE A 46 15.22 -7.38 4.07
C PHE A 46 13.88 -8.12 3.96
N LEU A 47 13.65 -9.12 4.81
CA LEU A 47 12.40 -9.87 4.82
C LEU A 47 11.24 -9.03 5.35
N GLU A 48 11.44 -8.27 6.43
CA GLU A 48 10.46 -7.28 6.92
C GLU A 48 10.10 -6.28 5.82
N PHE A 49 11.09 -5.66 5.15
CA PHE A 49 10.82 -4.73 4.05
C PHE A 49 10.00 -5.37 2.92
N ALA A 50 10.28 -6.62 2.58
CA ALA A 50 9.55 -7.32 1.54
C ALA A 50 8.09 -7.60 1.97
N VAL A 51 7.86 -7.97 3.23
CA VAL A 51 6.52 -8.20 3.79
C VAL A 51 5.72 -6.89 3.81
N ASP A 52 6.31 -5.81 4.30
CA ASP A 52 5.67 -4.50 4.35
C ASP A 52 5.34 -3.97 2.96
N GLY A 53 6.25 -4.15 2.00
CA GLY A 53 6.02 -3.80 0.60
C GLY A 53 4.86 -4.59 -0.02
N ALA A 54 4.73 -5.88 0.30
CA ALA A 54 3.61 -6.70 -0.16
C ALA A 54 2.27 -6.24 0.44
N ASP A 55 2.26 -5.87 1.72
CA ASP A 55 1.08 -5.36 2.40
C ASP A 55 0.62 -3.99 1.86
N ARG A 56 1.56 -3.10 1.51
CA ARG A 56 1.25 -1.83 0.84
C ARG A 56 0.68 -2.04 -0.56
N MET A 57 1.26 -2.95 -1.34
CA MET A 57 0.72 -3.32 -2.66
C MET A 57 -0.72 -3.82 -2.55
N ARG A 58 -1.07 -4.54 -1.48
CA ARG A 58 -2.44 -4.99 -1.22
C ARG A 58 -3.37 -3.81 -1.02
N THR A 59 -2.98 -2.86 -0.17
CA THR A 59 -3.73 -1.62 0.09
C THR A 59 -3.93 -0.79 -1.18
N MET A 60 -2.90 -0.65 -2.04
CA MET A 60 -2.99 0.07 -3.31
C MET A 60 -3.93 -0.60 -4.33
N ILE A 61 -3.99 -1.94 -4.34
CA ILE A 61 -4.88 -2.71 -5.21
C ILE A 61 -6.33 -2.65 -4.70
N ASP A 62 -6.53 -2.55 -3.39
CA ASP A 62 -7.85 -2.43 -2.78
C ASP A 62 -8.40 -0.99 -2.80
N GLY A 63 -7.54 0.03 -2.83
CA GLY A 63 -7.89 1.47 -2.80
C GLY A 63 -8.81 1.99 -3.92
N PRO A 64 -8.73 1.51 -5.18
CA PRO A 64 -9.61 1.96 -6.27
C PRO A 64 -11.08 1.59 -6.05
N LEU A 65 -11.40 0.68 -5.12
CA LEU A 65 -12.79 0.33 -4.78
C LEU A 65 -13.49 1.36 -3.88
N GLU A 66 -12.75 2.24 -3.21
CA GLU A 66 -13.35 3.31 -2.40
C GLU A 66 -13.83 4.49 -3.25
N TYR A 67 -13.08 4.88 -4.28
CA TYR A 67 -13.45 6.03 -5.13
C TYR A 67 -14.75 5.76 -5.93
N SER A 68 -14.98 4.50 -6.31
CA SER A 68 -16.20 3.97 -6.93
C SER A 68 -17.44 4.06 -6.00
N ARG A 69 -17.26 3.82 -4.70
CA ARG A 69 -18.35 3.81 -3.70
C ARG A 69 -18.80 5.21 -3.30
N VAL A 70 -17.91 6.19 -3.35
CA VAL A 70 -18.23 7.59 -3.02
C VAL A 70 -19.33 8.15 -3.93
N GLU A 71 -19.41 7.75 -5.22
CA GLU A 71 -20.49 8.21 -6.11
C GLU A 71 -21.83 7.49 -5.90
N THR A 72 -21.84 6.25 -5.39
CA THR A 72 -23.08 5.44 -5.34
C THR A 72 -23.75 5.45 -3.97
N ARG A 73 -23.00 5.55 -2.87
CA ARG A 73 -23.53 5.71 -1.51
C ARG A 73 -22.51 6.46 -0.67
N GLY A 74 -22.73 7.76 -0.47
CA GLY A 74 -21.91 8.57 0.44
C GLY A 74 -21.85 7.92 1.81
N ASN A 75 -20.70 7.33 2.13
CA ASN A 75 -20.37 6.98 3.50
C ASN A 75 -20.19 8.30 4.26
N PRO A 76 -20.57 8.37 5.55
CA PRO A 76 -20.26 9.54 6.36
C PRO A 76 -18.74 9.75 6.34
N LEU A 77 -18.32 11.01 6.23
CA LEU A 77 -16.91 11.37 6.41
C LEU A 77 -16.51 10.93 7.83
N GLU A 78 -15.44 10.16 7.93
CA GLU A 78 -14.86 9.75 9.21
C GLU A 78 -13.58 10.55 9.47
N PRO A 79 -13.26 10.87 10.73
CA PRO A 79 -12.01 11.51 11.07
C PRO A 79 -10.81 10.63 10.67
N VAL A 80 -9.86 11.21 9.94
CA VAL A 80 -8.63 10.55 9.50
C VAL A 80 -7.43 11.26 10.10
N GLU A 81 -6.47 10.50 10.64
CA GLU A 81 -5.19 11.01 11.13
C GLU A 81 -4.28 11.30 9.93
N LEU A 82 -4.26 12.55 9.48
CA LEU A 82 -3.45 12.96 8.31
C LEU A 82 -1.95 12.73 8.54
N GLU A 83 -1.49 12.77 9.78
CA GLU A 83 -0.13 12.43 10.16
C GLU A 83 0.25 10.99 9.77
N ARG A 84 -0.68 10.03 9.95
CA ARG A 84 -0.48 8.64 9.52
C ARG A 84 -0.41 8.53 8.01
N VAL A 85 -1.37 9.14 7.32
CA VAL A 85 -1.41 9.13 5.85
C VAL A 85 -0.11 9.70 5.25
N VAL A 86 0.42 10.76 5.84
CA VAL A 86 1.68 11.36 5.40
C VAL A 86 2.89 10.49 5.73
N ALA A 87 2.88 9.78 6.85
CA ALA A 87 3.92 8.80 7.18
C ALA A 87 3.92 7.65 6.16
N ASP A 88 2.75 7.10 5.83
CA ASP A 88 2.58 6.02 4.85
C ASP A 88 3.11 6.45 3.47
N VAL A 89 2.72 7.65 3.01
CA VAL A 89 3.19 8.21 1.72
C VAL A 89 4.70 8.45 1.71
N ARG A 90 5.28 8.88 2.84
CA ARG A 90 6.74 9.03 2.98
C ARG A 90 7.46 7.70 2.80
N GLU A 91 6.89 6.66 3.40
CA GLU A 91 7.44 5.32 3.36
C GLU A 91 7.32 4.71 1.96
N ASP A 92 6.20 4.93 1.27
CA ASP A 92 5.98 4.50 -0.11
C ASP A 92 6.94 5.16 -1.10
N LEU A 93 7.27 6.42 -0.85
CA LEU A 93 8.15 7.21 -1.72
C LEU A 93 9.63 7.15 -1.31
N HIS A 94 9.97 6.40 -0.26
CA HIS A 94 11.31 6.43 0.34
C HIS A 94 12.43 6.13 -0.68
N LEU A 95 12.32 5.03 -1.44
CA LEU A 95 13.29 4.68 -2.48
C LEU A 95 13.39 5.75 -3.58
N SER A 96 12.26 6.28 -4.04
CA SER A 96 12.26 7.35 -5.05
C SER A 96 12.89 8.65 -4.54
N ILE A 97 12.70 8.96 -3.25
CA ILE A 97 13.30 10.10 -2.57
C ILE A 97 14.83 9.94 -2.50
N GLU A 98 15.32 8.76 -2.13
CA GLU A 98 16.75 8.49 -2.06
C GLU A 98 17.42 8.48 -3.44
N GLU A 99 16.83 7.78 -4.41
CA GLU A 99 17.36 7.67 -5.78
C GLU A 99 17.48 9.04 -6.45
N GLN A 100 16.52 9.94 -6.20
CA GLN A 100 16.47 11.26 -6.83
C GLN A 100 17.07 12.37 -5.96
N ASN A 101 17.54 12.06 -4.74
CA ASN A 101 17.92 13.05 -3.73
C ASN A 101 16.84 14.13 -3.56
N ALA A 102 15.57 13.72 -3.57
CA ALA A 102 14.44 14.63 -3.47
C ALA A 102 14.17 15.01 -2.01
N GLU A 103 13.66 16.22 -1.76
CA GLU A 103 13.30 16.67 -0.41
C GLU A 103 11.78 16.71 -0.27
N LEU A 104 11.23 15.90 0.65
CA LEU A 104 9.81 15.95 0.98
C LEU A 104 9.59 16.84 2.21
N THR A 105 8.93 17.98 2.00
CA THR A 105 8.52 18.89 3.09
C THR A 105 7.03 18.70 3.37
N VAL A 106 6.68 18.52 4.64
CA VAL A 106 5.29 18.42 5.12
C VAL A 106 5.05 19.63 6.03
N GLY A 107 4.05 20.46 5.68
CA GLY A 107 3.63 21.59 6.51
C GLY A 107 2.72 21.15 7.67
N GLU A 108 2.21 22.10 8.45
CA GLU A 108 1.22 21.79 9.49
C GLU A 108 -0.03 21.15 8.87
N LEU A 109 -0.37 19.95 9.34
CA LEU A 109 -1.53 19.20 8.85
C LEU A 109 -2.79 19.64 9.60
N PRO A 110 -3.92 19.85 8.89
CA PRO A 110 -5.18 20.17 9.54
C PRO A 110 -5.70 18.94 10.30
N ARG A 111 -6.28 19.13 11.49
CA ARG A 111 -7.04 18.06 12.13
C ARG A 111 -8.33 17.84 11.35
N ALA A 112 -8.47 16.68 10.72
CA ALA A 112 -9.76 16.26 10.17
C ALA A 112 -10.72 16.01 11.33
N GLY A 113 -11.87 16.68 11.33
CA GLY A 113 -12.93 16.56 12.33
C GLY A 113 -14.22 16.04 11.71
#